data_AF-A0A0C9VQ91-F1
#
_entry.id   AF-A0A0C9VQ91-F1
#
_cell.length_a   1.000
_cell.length_b   1.000
_cell.length_c   1.000
_cell.angle_alpha   90.00
_cell.angle_beta   90.00
_cell.angle_gamma   90.00
#
_symmetry.space_group_name_H-M   'P 1'
#
loop_
_entity.id
_entity.type
_entity.pdbx_description
1 polymer ?
#
loop_
_entity_poly.entity_id
_entity_poly.type
_entity_poly.pdbx_seq_one_letter_code
_entity_poly.pdbx_strand_id
1 'polypeptide(L)'
;MVGGSNATTPPPEGFIPLSSDSPPTNFTRFKYGGDFTPAEVVALLASHSIVCADHVNPALNAAPFDSTPFPFDTKFYLKVLPKGVELPGFSNNSGGSLLSAAYRRDSQRWACTWQDLVNQQSRMTTTFSTTMTKLAVVGQDTRHFVDCSEVIPIPKPAVKKPATQDISAKDIQQACDSPFPRFASDPGATETIIPHCPDDTLDCVPSPTT
;
A
#
# COMPACT_ATOMS: atom_id res chain seq x y z
N MET A 1 -2.85 -10.10 -19.26
CA MET A 1 -3.81 -10.15 -20.39
C MET A 1 -3.62 -8.93 -21.28
N VAL A 2 -3.77 -9.09 -22.60
CA VAL A 2 -3.69 -8.02 -23.61
C VAL A 2 -4.94 -8.09 -24.50
N GLY A 3 -5.43 -6.94 -24.96
CA GLY A 3 -6.62 -6.87 -25.83
C GLY A 3 -7.54 -5.67 -25.57
N GLY A 4 -7.22 -4.82 -24.60
CA GLY A 4 -7.97 -3.59 -24.35
C GLY A 4 -7.89 -2.63 -25.54
N SER A 5 -9.01 -2.00 -25.87
CA SER A 5 -9.07 -0.96 -26.91
C SER A 5 -8.41 0.32 -26.42
N ASN A 6 -7.81 1.09 -27.34
CA ASN A 6 -7.28 2.41 -27.02
C ASN A 6 -8.39 3.36 -26.55
N ALA A 7 -8.19 4.00 -25.39
CA ALA A 7 -9.11 5.00 -24.87
C ALA A 7 -9.18 6.21 -25.83
N THR A 8 -10.39 6.67 -26.12
CA THR A 8 -10.65 7.79 -27.05
C THR A 8 -11.04 9.08 -26.35
N THR A 9 -11.36 9.03 -25.06
CA THR A 9 -11.79 10.17 -24.25
C THR A 9 -11.14 10.15 -22.87
N PRO A 10 -10.77 11.31 -22.31
CA PRO A 10 -10.31 11.38 -20.93
C PRO A 10 -11.41 10.91 -19.96
N PRO A 11 -11.03 10.27 -18.83
CA PRO A 11 -11.99 9.98 -17.78
C PRO A 11 -12.46 11.30 -17.14
N PRO A 12 -13.73 11.37 -16.67
CA PRO A 12 -14.18 12.48 -15.84
C PRO A 12 -13.36 12.63 -14.55
N GLU A 13 -13.32 13.85 -14.01
CA GLU A 13 -12.72 14.09 -12.69
C GLU A 13 -13.51 13.40 -11.57
N GLY A 14 -12.84 13.17 -10.43
CA GLY A 14 -13.50 12.62 -9.25
C GLY A 14 -13.69 11.10 -9.26
N PHE A 15 -13.00 10.35 -10.12
CA PHE A 15 -12.94 8.89 -10.03
C PHE A 15 -11.69 8.34 -9.32
N ILE A 16 -10.64 9.16 -9.16
CA ILE A 16 -9.40 8.76 -8.49
C ILE A 16 -9.49 9.04 -6.98
N PRO A 17 -9.46 8.01 -6.12
CA PRO A 17 -9.49 8.19 -4.66
C PRO A 17 -8.43 9.18 -4.20
N LEU A 18 -8.82 10.13 -3.37
CA LEU A 18 -7.87 11.09 -2.80
C LEU A 18 -7.38 10.62 -1.44
N SER A 19 -6.19 11.08 -1.08
CA SER A 19 -5.62 10.82 0.24
C SER A 19 -6.39 11.47 1.39
N SER A 20 -7.11 12.56 1.09
CA SER A 20 -7.95 13.29 2.02
C SER A 20 -9.37 12.72 2.15
N ASP A 21 -9.77 11.80 1.28
CA ASP A 21 -11.10 11.19 1.31
C ASP A 21 -11.22 10.23 2.51
N SER A 22 -12.43 10.14 3.08
CA SER A 22 -12.69 9.18 4.13
C SER A 22 -12.69 7.74 3.58
N PRO A 23 -12.33 6.72 4.39
CA PRO A 23 -12.34 5.33 3.94
C PRO A 23 -13.69 4.87 3.37
N PRO A 24 -14.85 5.20 3.98
CA PRO A 24 -16.15 4.85 3.39
C PRO A 24 -16.36 5.44 1.99
N THR A 25 -15.92 6.68 1.75
CA THR A 25 -15.99 7.33 0.42
C THR A 25 -15.14 6.56 -0.58
N ASN A 26 -13.92 6.20 -0.21
CA ASN A 26 -13.03 5.45 -1.10
C ASN A 26 -13.54 4.02 -1.37
N PHE A 27 -14.00 3.29 -0.35
CA PHE A 27 -14.62 1.97 -0.56
C PHE A 27 -15.83 2.06 -1.49
N THR A 28 -16.62 3.13 -1.36
CA THR A 28 -17.77 3.38 -2.23
C THR A 28 -17.34 3.62 -3.67
N ARG A 29 -16.27 4.40 -3.92
CA ARG A 29 -15.69 4.58 -5.27
C ARG A 29 -15.20 3.27 -5.86
N PHE A 30 -14.43 2.50 -5.11
CA PHE A 30 -13.94 1.19 -5.54
C PHE A 30 -15.09 0.23 -5.86
N LYS A 31 -16.15 0.23 -5.05
CA LYS A 31 -17.37 -0.52 -5.33
C LYS A 31 -18.04 -0.09 -6.64
N TYR A 32 -18.22 1.22 -6.89
CA TYR A 32 -18.83 1.69 -8.14
C TYR A 32 -17.94 1.51 -9.37
N GLY A 33 -16.62 1.58 -9.22
CA GLY A 33 -15.67 1.48 -10.32
C GLY A 33 -15.47 0.06 -10.85
N GLY A 34 -15.58 -0.96 -9.99
CA GLY A 34 -15.31 -2.35 -10.39
C GLY A 34 -15.80 -3.40 -9.41
N ASP A 35 -16.81 -3.06 -8.60
CA ASP A 35 -17.41 -3.94 -7.57
C ASP A 35 -16.38 -4.54 -6.61
N PHE A 36 -15.43 -3.71 -6.16
CA PHE A 36 -14.43 -4.13 -5.18
C PHE A 36 -14.99 -4.14 -3.77
N THR A 37 -14.69 -5.20 -3.03
CA THR A 37 -14.98 -5.32 -1.60
C THR A 37 -13.96 -4.52 -0.77
N PRO A 38 -14.29 -4.13 0.48
CA PRO A 38 -13.31 -3.50 1.36
C PRO A 38 -12.03 -4.32 1.55
N ALA A 39 -12.14 -5.65 1.57
CA ALA A 39 -10.99 -6.54 1.71
C ALA A 39 -10.07 -6.49 0.47
N GLU A 40 -10.64 -6.44 -0.73
CA GLU A 40 -9.89 -6.24 -1.98
C GLU A 40 -9.20 -4.87 -2.01
N VAL A 41 -9.87 -3.81 -1.55
CA VAL A 41 -9.23 -2.48 -1.45
C VAL A 41 -8.05 -2.51 -0.47
N VAL A 42 -8.19 -3.15 0.69
CA VAL A 42 -7.09 -3.34 1.64
C VAL A 42 -5.95 -4.16 1.03
N ALA A 43 -6.25 -5.17 0.21
CA ALA A 43 -5.24 -5.92 -0.51
C ALA A 43 -4.50 -5.05 -1.54
N LEU A 44 -5.20 -4.19 -2.29
CA LEU A 44 -4.57 -3.27 -3.25
C LEU A 44 -3.64 -2.26 -2.59
N LEU A 45 -3.96 -1.84 -1.36
CA LEU A 45 -3.08 -0.96 -0.56
C LEU A 45 -1.72 -1.60 -0.22
N ALA A 46 -1.50 -2.90 -0.47
CA ALA A 46 -0.17 -3.49 -0.36
C ALA A 46 0.86 -2.79 -1.26
N SER A 47 0.43 -2.18 -2.37
CA SER A 47 1.31 -1.37 -3.24
C SER A 47 2.04 -0.26 -2.48
N HIS A 48 1.47 0.22 -1.37
CA HIS A 48 2.08 1.23 -0.52
C HIS A 48 3.31 0.73 0.27
N SER A 49 3.64 -0.56 0.21
CA SER A 49 4.92 -1.08 0.72
C SER A 49 6.11 -0.69 -0.17
N ILE A 50 5.88 -0.29 -1.43
CA ILE A 50 6.95 0.05 -2.38
C ILE A 50 6.75 1.42 -3.02
N VAL A 51 6.29 2.41 -2.24
CA VAL A 51 5.96 3.75 -2.74
C VAL A 51 6.53 4.86 -1.88
N CYS A 52 6.80 5.97 -2.54
CA CYS A 52 7.13 7.26 -1.94
C CYS A 52 6.18 8.35 -2.46
N ALA A 53 6.02 9.43 -1.70
CA ALA A 53 5.20 10.58 -2.07
C ALA A 53 6.04 11.84 -2.28
N ASP A 54 5.82 12.49 -3.42
CA ASP A 54 6.55 13.70 -3.84
C ASP A 54 5.69 14.98 -3.78
N HIS A 55 4.37 14.83 -3.74
CA HIS A 55 3.43 15.95 -3.93
C HIS A 55 2.47 16.18 -2.77
N VAL A 56 2.49 15.31 -1.76
CA VAL A 56 1.60 15.42 -0.61
C VAL A 56 2.14 16.45 0.39
N ASN A 57 3.46 16.59 0.52
CA ASN A 57 4.10 17.73 1.16
C ASN A 57 5.07 18.37 0.16
N PRO A 58 4.84 19.62 -0.30
CA PRO A 58 5.75 20.31 -1.21
C PRO A 58 7.19 20.49 -0.70
N ALA A 59 7.41 20.38 0.62
CA ALA A 59 8.73 20.50 1.24
C ALA A 59 9.52 19.17 1.27
N LEU A 60 8.91 18.06 0.88
CA LEU A 60 9.53 16.74 0.86
C LEU A 60 9.47 16.14 -0.53
N ASN A 61 10.51 15.38 -0.88
CA ASN A 61 10.56 14.58 -2.08
C ASN A 61 10.83 13.12 -1.66
N ALA A 62 10.24 12.16 -2.38
CA ALA A 62 10.39 10.74 -2.17
C ALA A 62 10.16 10.29 -0.72
N ALA A 63 9.12 10.82 -0.06
CA ALA A 63 8.82 10.45 1.32
C ALA A 63 8.14 9.06 1.38
N PRO A 64 8.77 8.04 1.98
CA PRO A 64 8.29 6.66 1.94
C PRO A 64 7.11 6.43 2.89
N PHE A 65 6.26 5.46 2.56
CA PHE A 65 5.08 5.11 3.37
C PHE A 65 5.37 4.04 4.46
N ASP A 66 6.47 3.31 4.34
CA ASP A 66 7.00 2.44 5.39
C ASP A 66 8.54 2.53 5.47
N SER A 67 9.17 1.70 6.30
CA SER A 67 10.63 1.74 6.49
C SER A 67 11.42 0.97 5.42
N THR A 68 10.76 0.39 4.44
CA THR A 68 11.34 -0.49 3.42
C THR A 68 10.69 -0.26 2.06
N PRO A 69 10.84 0.93 1.45
CA PRO A 69 10.10 1.32 0.23
C PRO A 69 10.54 0.60 -1.06
N PHE A 70 11.41 -0.40 -0.97
CA PHE A 70 12.00 -1.12 -2.11
C PHE A 70 11.62 -2.61 -2.15
N PRO A 71 11.62 -3.36 -1.02
CA PRO A 71 11.03 -4.69 -1.00
C PRO A 71 9.51 -4.64 -0.82
N PHE A 72 8.79 -5.49 -1.55
CA PHE A 72 7.35 -5.67 -1.38
C PHE A 72 7.06 -6.60 -0.19
N ASP A 73 6.84 -6.01 0.99
CA ASP A 73 6.66 -6.71 2.25
C ASP A 73 5.44 -6.21 3.06
N THR A 74 5.27 -6.71 4.29
CA THR A 74 4.10 -6.38 5.11
C THR A 74 4.34 -5.22 6.09
N LYS A 75 5.46 -4.48 6.01
CA LYS A 75 5.79 -3.44 6.98
C LYS A 75 4.85 -2.26 6.92
N PHE A 76 4.35 -1.91 5.74
CA PHE A 76 3.29 -0.93 5.57
C PHE A 76 2.09 -1.19 6.50
N TYR A 77 1.61 -2.44 6.60
CA TYR A 77 0.48 -2.79 7.47
C TYR A 77 0.80 -2.61 8.96
N LEU A 78 2.07 -2.72 9.35
CA LEU A 78 2.52 -2.54 10.73
C LEU A 78 2.79 -1.07 11.07
N LYS A 79 3.47 -0.32 10.18
CA LYS A 79 3.94 1.06 10.42
C LYS A 79 2.83 2.00 10.74
N VAL A 80 1.71 1.77 10.11
CA VAL A 80 0.66 2.73 10.20
C VAL A 80 -0.06 2.60 11.54
N LEU A 81 -0.12 1.43 12.18
CA LEU A 81 -0.95 1.09 13.37
C LEU A 81 -0.82 1.97 14.63
N PRO A 82 0.37 2.47 15.03
CA PRO A 82 0.52 3.20 16.28
C PRO A 82 -0.21 4.55 16.37
N LYS A 83 -0.37 5.08 17.60
CA LYS A 83 -0.90 6.44 17.83
C LYS A 83 0.10 7.48 17.34
N GLY A 84 -0.41 8.46 16.58
CA GLY A 84 0.39 9.63 16.20
C GLY A 84 1.53 9.32 15.22
N VAL A 85 1.46 8.22 14.45
CA VAL A 85 2.38 8.04 13.32
C VAL A 85 1.99 9.05 12.25
N GLU A 86 2.59 10.22 12.36
CA GLU A 86 2.76 11.13 11.25
C GLU A 86 4.01 10.63 10.51
N LEU A 87 3.83 10.26 9.24
CA LEU A 87 4.99 10.10 8.38
C LEU A 87 5.83 11.40 8.48
N PRO A 88 7.16 11.34 8.60
CA PRO A 88 7.99 12.53 8.80
C PRO A 88 7.64 13.63 7.80
N GLY A 89 7.24 14.79 8.31
CA GLY A 89 6.81 15.97 7.55
C GLY A 89 5.40 15.91 6.93
N PHE A 90 4.52 15.01 7.36
CA PHE A 90 3.10 15.02 6.96
C PHE A 90 2.15 15.62 8.02
N SER A 91 2.68 16.23 9.08
CA SER A 91 1.92 16.72 10.24
C SER A 91 0.89 17.82 9.93
N ASN A 92 1.12 18.62 8.89
CA ASN A 92 0.27 19.76 8.53
C ASN A 92 -0.34 19.69 7.12
N ASN A 93 -0.06 18.62 6.37
CA ASN A 93 -0.60 18.43 5.02
C ASN A 93 -1.69 17.37 5.07
N SER A 94 -2.90 17.78 4.72
CA SER A 94 -4.19 17.07 4.83
C SER A 94 -4.31 15.75 4.04
N GLY A 95 -3.21 15.12 3.63
CA GLY A 95 -3.22 13.90 2.80
C GLY A 95 -2.41 12.72 3.33
N GLY A 96 -1.15 12.90 3.74
CA GLY A 96 -0.20 11.78 3.88
C GLY A 96 -0.40 10.91 5.13
N SER A 97 -0.80 11.55 6.24
CA SER A 97 -1.04 10.87 7.52
C SER A 97 -2.46 10.29 7.65
N LEU A 98 -3.40 10.77 6.82
CA LEU A 98 -4.83 10.46 6.96
C LEU A 98 -5.24 9.13 6.32
N LEU A 99 -4.65 8.77 5.17
CA LEU A 99 -4.98 7.55 4.42
C LEU A 99 -4.88 6.28 5.28
N SER A 100 -3.73 6.06 5.90
CA SER A 100 -3.51 4.79 6.59
C SER A 100 -4.17 4.76 7.97
N ALA A 101 -4.25 5.89 8.66
CA ALA A 101 -4.86 5.98 9.99
C ALA A 101 -6.38 5.83 9.98
N ALA A 102 -7.06 6.38 8.96
CA ALA A 102 -8.51 6.30 8.85
C ALA A 102 -8.99 4.89 8.46
N TYR A 103 -8.29 4.22 7.54
CA TYR A 103 -8.65 2.87 7.09
C TYR A 103 -8.58 1.82 8.20
N ARG A 104 -7.95 2.09 9.35
CA ARG A 104 -7.85 1.09 10.42
C ARG A 104 -8.95 1.17 11.46
N ARG A 105 -9.52 2.35 11.70
CA ARG A 105 -10.31 2.60 12.92
C ARG A 105 -11.81 2.38 12.78
N ASP A 106 -12.35 2.58 11.57
CA ASP A 106 -13.79 2.84 11.45
C ASP A 106 -14.68 1.59 11.29
N SER A 107 -14.13 0.41 11.00
CA SER A 107 -14.93 -0.81 11.01
C SER A 107 -14.13 -2.07 11.22
N GLN A 108 -14.65 -2.89 12.13
CA GLN A 108 -14.26 -4.29 12.36
C GLN A 108 -14.02 -5.06 11.06
N ARG A 109 -14.84 -4.82 10.01
CA ARG A 109 -14.84 -5.65 8.80
C ARG A 109 -13.55 -5.53 8.00
N TRP A 110 -13.00 -4.32 7.86
CA TRP A 110 -11.76 -4.10 7.12
C TRP A 110 -10.54 -3.99 8.05
N ALA A 111 -10.72 -3.60 9.31
CA ALA A 111 -9.66 -3.63 10.32
C ALA A 111 -9.11 -5.05 10.52
N CYS A 112 -9.97 -6.07 10.54
CA CYS A 112 -9.52 -7.46 10.62
C CYS A 112 -8.80 -7.90 9.35
N THR A 113 -9.23 -7.45 8.16
CA THR A 113 -8.49 -7.75 6.92
C THR A 113 -7.10 -7.12 6.94
N TRP A 114 -7.00 -5.89 7.46
CA TRP A 114 -5.71 -5.21 7.63
C TRP A 114 -4.77 -6.00 8.53
N GLN A 115 -5.27 -6.40 9.71
CA GLN A 115 -4.51 -7.17 10.69
C GLN A 115 -4.09 -8.55 10.13
N ASP A 116 -4.95 -9.18 9.33
CA ASP A 116 -4.67 -10.48 8.70
C ASP A 116 -3.53 -10.45 7.67
N LEU A 117 -3.10 -9.26 7.22
CA LEU A 117 -1.97 -9.10 6.32
C LEU A 117 -0.65 -8.79 7.06
N VAL A 118 -0.72 -8.46 8.35
CA VAL A 118 0.48 -8.21 9.18
C VAL A 118 1.27 -9.51 9.33
N ASN A 119 2.55 -9.48 8.94
CA ASN A 119 3.48 -10.62 8.99
C ASN A 119 3.00 -11.85 8.19
N GLN A 120 2.14 -11.64 7.19
CA GLN A 120 1.54 -12.69 6.35
C GLN A 120 1.91 -12.50 4.87
N GLN A 121 3.21 -12.56 4.56
CA GLN A 121 3.76 -12.28 3.22
C GLN A 121 3.07 -13.04 2.09
N SER A 122 2.88 -14.36 2.25
CA SER A 122 2.23 -15.19 1.22
C SER A 122 0.77 -14.81 1.03
N ARG A 123 0.06 -14.47 2.10
CA ARG A 123 -1.33 -14.02 2.01
C ARG A 123 -1.41 -12.67 1.30
N MET A 124 -0.62 -11.69 1.73
CA MET A 124 -0.57 -10.35 1.13
C MET A 124 -0.29 -10.42 -0.37
N THR A 125 0.76 -11.14 -0.78
CA THR A 125 1.12 -11.27 -2.20
C THR A 125 0.05 -11.98 -3.02
N THR A 126 -0.55 -13.04 -2.48
CA THR A 126 -1.62 -13.78 -3.17
C THR A 126 -2.88 -12.92 -3.33
N THR A 127 -3.31 -12.23 -2.27
CA THR A 127 -4.49 -11.36 -2.32
C THR A 127 -4.24 -10.16 -3.22
N PHE A 128 -3.06 -9.54 -3.15
CA PHE A 128 -2.69 -8.42 -4.03
C PHE A 128 -2.71 -8.85 -5.50
N SER A 129 -2.08 -9.97 -5.84
CA SER A 129 -2.05 -10.48 -7.21
C SER A 129 -3.46 -10.76 -7.74
N THR A 130 -4.30 -11.43 -6.94
CA THR A 130 -5.70 -11.73 -7.30
C THR A 130 -6.49 -10.46 -7.55
N THR A 131 -6.38 -9.47 -6.66
CA THR A 131 -7.11 -8.22 -6.79
C THR A 131 -6.56 -7.35 -7.93
N MET A 132 -5.25 -7.37 -8.19
CA MET A 132 -4.66 -6.69 -9.35
C MET A 132 -5.12 -7.29 -10.66
N THR A 133 -5.33 -8.61 -10.75
CA THR A 133 -5.93 -9.23 -11.95
C THR A 133 -7.33 -8.67 -12.22
N LYS A 134 -8.15 -8.48 -11.17
CA LYS A 134 -9.47 -7.83 -11.29
C LYS A 134 -9.34 -6.35 -11.69
N LEU A 135 -8.43 -5.60 -11.07
CA LEU A 135 -8.20 -4.18 -11.36
C LEU A 135 -7.73 -3.94 -12.80
N ALA A 136 -6.85 -4.80 -13.31
CA ALA A 136 -6.26 -4.67 -14.64
C ALA A 136 -7.27 -4.77 -15.80
N VAL A 137 -8.49 -5.25 -15.54
CA VAL A 137 -9.52 -5.48 -16.56
C VAL A 137 -10.85 -4.79 -16.25
N VAL A 138 -10.85 -3.81 -15.34
CA VAL A 138 -12.04 -3.01 -15.05
C VAL A 138 -12.55 -2.34 -16.33
N GLY A 139 -13.86 -2.51 -16.58
CA GLY A 139 -14.52 -1.96 -17.77
C GLY A 139 -14.22 -2.70 -19.07
N GLN A 140 -13.54 -3.86 -19.04
CA GLN A 140 -13.18 -4.63 -20.22
C GLN A 140 -13.98 -5.95 -20.30
N ASP A 141 -14.26 -6.38 -21.53
CA ASP A 141 -14.73 -7.75 -21.81
C ASP A 141 -13.54 -8.66 -22.11
N THR A 142 -13.14 -9.44 -21.11
CA THR A 142 -11.94 -10.27 -21.18
C THR A 142 -12.08 -11.52 -22.05
N ARG A 143 -13.27 -11.82 -22.60
CA ARG A 143 -13.49 -13.01 -23.45
C ARG A 143 -12.63 -13.03 -24.71
N HIS A 144 -12.18 -11.86 -25.16
CA HIS A 144 -11.33 -11.70 -26.35
C HIS A 144 -9.88 -11.34 -25.99
N PHE A 145 -9.52 -11.37 -24.71
CA PHE A 145 -8.17 -11.04 -24.28
C PHE A 145 -7.26 -12.25 -24.45
N VAL A 146 -6.02 -11.97 -24.82
CA VAL A 146 -4.95 -12.96 -24.88
C VAL A 146 -4.26 -12.98 -23.52
N ASP A 147 -4.05 -14.19 -22.97
CA ASP A 147 -3.18 -14.36 -21.80
C ASP A 147 -1.72 -14.27 -22.26
N CYS A 148 -0.99 -13.33 -21.66
CA CYS A 148 0.43 -13.07 -21.93
C CYS A 148 1.21 -13.09 -20.61
N SER A 149 0.73 -13.83 -19.61
CA SER A 149 1.34 -13.82 -18.28
C SER A 149 2.74 -14.46 -18.28
N GLU A 150 3.06 -15.26 -19.30
CA GLU A 150 4.37 -15.89 -19.49
C GLU A 150 5.50 -14.91 -19.81
N VAL A 151 5.19 -13.71 -20.30
CA VAL A 151 6.20 -12.67 -20.58
C VAL A 151 6.46 -11.75 -19.39
N ILE A 152 5.69 -11.91 -18.30
CA ILE A 152 5.92 -11.14 -17.06
C ILE A 152 7.19 -11.69 -16.40
N PRO A 153 8.20 -10.84 -16.11
CA PRO A 153 9.40 -11.29 -15.43
C PRO A 153 9.09 -11.98 -14.10
N ILE A 154 9.84 -13.04 -13.79
CA ILE A 154 9.72 -13.73 -12.50
C ILE A 154 10.08 -12.74 -11.38
N PRO A 155 9.20 -12.54 -10.38
CA PRO A 155 9.46 -11.59 -9.31
C PRO A 155 10.63 -12.04 -8.44
N LYS A 156 11.37 -11.06 -7.90
CA LYS A 156 12.39 -11.33 -6.88
C LYS A 156 11.73 -11.99 -5.65
N PRO A 157 12.40 -12.97 -5.01
CA PRO A 157 11.84 -13.61 -3.83
C PRO A 157 11.70 -12.60 -2.69
N ALA A 158 10.68 -12.79 -1.84
CA ALA A 158 10.49 -11.96 -0.66
C ALA A 158 11.69 -12.05 0.29
N VAL A 159 12.03 -10.93 0.93
CA VAL A 159 13.04 -10.89 1.98
C VAL A 159 12.48 -11.68 3.17
N LYS A 160 13.17 -12.76 3.57
CA LYS A 160 12.71 -13.66 4.65
C LYS A 160 12.85 -13.07 6.06
N LYS A 161 13.15 -11.78 6.17
CA LYS A 161 13.20 -11.09 7.46
C LYS A 161 11.74 -10.81 7.88
N PRO A 162 11.31 -11.22 9.09
CA PRO A 162 10.00 -10.82 9.60
C PRO A 162 9.83 -9.31 9.53
N ALA A 163 8.59 -8.84 9.40
CA ALA A 163 8.31 -7.41 9.49
C ALA A 163 8.77 -6.91 10.87
N THR A 164 9.92 -6.24 10.88
CA THR A 164 10.47 -5.60 12.06
C THR A 164 10.24 -4.11 11.99
N GLN A 165 9.98 -3.55 13.17
CA GLN A 165 9.72 -2.14 13.28
C GLN A 165 10.13 -1.59 14.65
N ASP A 166 10.53 -0.33 14.67
CA ASP A 166 10.87 0.46 15.87
C ASP A 166 9.61 0.85 16.68
N ILE A 167 8.67 -0.10 16.87
CA ILE A 167 7.46 0.08 17.69
C ILE A 167 7.28 -1.13 18.60
N SER A 168 6.72 -0.89 19.79
CA SER A 168 6.37 -1.99 20.68
C SER A 168 4.91 -2.42 20.45
N ALA A 169 4.59 -3.65 20.86
CA ALA A 169 3.21 -4.14 20.84
C ALA A 169 2.24 -3.26 21.68
N LYS A 170 2.74 -2.47 22.63
CA LYS A 170 1.93 -1.57 23.46
C LYS A 170 1.48 -0.32 22.70
N ASP A 171 2.19 0.03 21.63
CA ASP A 171 1.90 1.23 20.83
C ASP A 171 0.84 0.96 19.75
N ILE A 172 0.55 -0.32 19.49
CA ILE A 172 -0.43 -0.78 18.50
C ILE A 172 -1.85 -0.41 18.94
N GLN A 173 -2.56 0.34 18.09
CA GLN A 173 -4.01 0.51 18.21
C GLN A 173 -4.72 -0.59 17.44
N GLN A 174 -5.14 -1.63 18.16
CA GLN A 174 -5.96 -2.69 17.60
C GLN A 174 -7.38 -2.18 17.36
N ALA A 175 -7.93 -2.52 16.20
CA ALA A 175 -9.31 -2.21 15.82
C ALA A 175 -10.08 -3.45 15.35
N CYS A 176 -9.42 -4.62 15.34
CA CYS A 176 -10.04 -5.91 15.15
C CYS A 176 -10.07 -6.63 16.50
N ASP A 177 -11.17 -7.33 16.81
CA ASP A 177 -11.29 -8.08 18.07
C ASP A 177 -10.44 -9.36 18.11
N SER A 178 -9.83 -9.74 16.99
CA SER A 178 -8.95 -10.91 16.93
C SER A 178 -7.58 -10.61 17.55
N PRO A 179 -6.90 -11.59 18.17
CA PRO A 179 -5.56 -11.40 18.71
C PRO A 179 -4.59 -10.88 17.65
N PHE A 180 -3.83 -9.85 18.00
CA PHE A 180 -2.86 -9.27 17.09
C PHE A 180 -1.71 -10.26 16.80
N PRO A 181 -1.29 -10.42 15.53
CA PRO A 181 -0.18 -11.29 15.17
C PRO A 181 1.11 -10.94 15.93
N ARG A 182 1.93 -11.94 16.26
CA ARG A 182 3.26 -11.69 16.81
C ARG A 182 4.17 -11.11 15.73
N PHE A 183 4.89 -10.05 16.09
CA PHE A 183 5.93 -9.42 15.29
C PHE A 183 7.17 -9.19 16.16
N ALA A 184 8.31 -8.98 15.50
CA ALA A 184 9.56 -8.63 16.17
C ALA A 184 9.76 -7.11 16.11
N SER A 185 10.30 -6.51 17.16
CA SER A 185 10.78 -5.13 17.12
C SER A 185 12.24 -5.10 16.67
N ASP A 186 12.63 -4.09 15.88
CA ASP A 186 14.03 -3.89 15.56
C ASP A 186 14.81 -3.46 16.84
N PRO A 187 16.05 -3.93 17.03
CA PRO A 187 16.86 -3.55 18.18
C PRO A 187 17.38 -2.12 18.02
N GLY A 188 16.91 -1.18 18.85
CA GLY A 188 17.39 0.19 18.87
C GLY A 188 16.42 1.13 19.58
N ALA A 189 16.92 2.25 20.12
CA ALA A 189 16.10 3.29 20.75
C ALA A 189 15.71 4.42 19.77
N THR A 190 16.24 4.38 18.55
CA THR A 190 16.12 5.45 17.54
C THR A 190 15.67 4.87 16.22
N GLU A 191 14.82 5.60 15.51
CA GLU A 191 14.34 5.21 14.18
C GLU A 191 15.51 5.09 13.20
N THR A 192 15.53 4.00 12.44
CA THR A 192 16.54 3.80 11.39
C THR A 192 16.27 4.77 10.23
N ILE A 193 17.31 5.44 9.73
CA ILE A 193 17.19 6.30 8.54
C ILE A 193 16.78 5.43 7.34
N ILE A 194 15.70 5.81 6.67
CA ILE A 194 15.21 5.11 5.49
C ILE A 194 16.07 5.56 4.30
N PRO A 195 16.72 4.63 3.57
CA PRO A 195 17.56 4.98 2.44
C PRO A 195 16.74 5.60 1.31
N HIS A 196 17.31 6.61 0.63
CA HIS A 196 16.67 7.25 -0.53
C HIS A 196 16.72 6.34 -1.77
N CYS A 197 17.73 5.47 -1.86
CA CYS A 197 17.99 4.63 -3.02
C CYS A 197 18.04 3.13 -2.65
N PRO A 198 17.75 2.22 -3.60
CA PRO A 198 17.76 0.78 -3.35
C PRO A 198 19.12 0.19 -2.94
N ASP A 199 20.20 0.92 -3.17
CA ASP A 199 21.60 0.56 -2.85
C ASP A 199 22.13 1.29 -1.61
N ASP A 200 21.23 1.83 -0.78
CA ASP A 200 21.52 2.60 0.44
C ASP A 200 22.28 3.92 0.20
N THR A 201 22.35 4.39 -1.05
CA THR A 201 22.90 5.70 -1.37
C THR A 201 21.88 6.83 -1.20
N LEU A 202 22.36 8.08 -1.18
CA LEU A 202 21.52 9.28 -1.12
C LEU A 202 21.21 9.86 -2.51
N ASP A 203 21.95 9.45 -3.55
CA ASP A 203 21.85 9.99 -4.91
C ASP A 203 21.67 8.85 -5.92
N CYS A 204 20.43 8.65 -6.36
CA CYS A 204 20.09 7.74 -7.44
C CYS A 204 19.52 8.58 -8.58
N VAL A 205 20.34 8.82 -9.60
CA VAL A 205 19.88 9.52 -10.81
C VAL A 205 19.00 8.54 -11.60
N PRO A 206 17.71 8.85 -11.83
CA PRO A 206 16.90 8.03 -12.71
C PRO A 206 17.56 8.01 -14.10
N SER A 207 17.58 6.84 -14.76
CA SER A 207 18.07 6.78 -16.14
C SER A 207 17.35 7.84 -16.99
N PRO A 208 18.06 8.57 -17.86
CA PRO A 208 17.42 9.54 -18.72
C PRO A 208 16.31 8.84 -19.49
N THR A 209 15.09 9.36 -19.38
CA THR A 209 13.92 8.88 -20.12
C THR A 209 14.28 8.88 -21.60
N THR A 210 14.35 7.68 -22.18
CA THR A 210 14.52 7.47 -23.64
C THR A 210 13.18 7.46 -24.33
#